data_AF-A0A3D0XHK3-F1
#
_entry.id   AF-A0A3D0XHK3-F1
#
_cell.length_a   1.000
_cell.length_b   1.000
_cell.length_c   1.000
_cell.angle_alpha   90.00
_cell.angle_beta   90.00
_cell.angle_gamma   90.00
#
_symmetry.space_group_name_H-M   'P 1'
#
loop_
_entity.id
_entity.type
_entity.pdbx_description
1 polymer ?
#
loop_
_entity_poly.entity_id
_entity_poly.type
_entity_poly.pdbx_seq_one_letter_code
_entity_poly.pdbx_strand_id
1 'polypeptide(L)'
;MEAPDRLPNYTAGARWGTQGDPIRRMQKPLTPEASQKHLVTFPAFDIDLFASEPDIIKPLWLAFDHRGRLWIAESVDYPNQLQPAGQGRDRLKILEDTNGDGQLDRSIVFADKLSIPTSFVFYGGGVIVVHSGRMEWLKDTNGDDRADVRETLISGWGTQDTHATVSNLRYGFDNWIWG
;
A
#
# COMPACT_ATOMS: atom_id res chain seq x y z
N MET A 1 2.53 -13.57 -18.98
CA MET A 1 2.72 -14.61 -17.94
C MET A 1 1.42 -15.40 -17.90
N GLU A 2 1.43 -16.70 -17.60
CA GLU A 2 0.16 -17.40 -17.36
C GLU A 2 -0.40 -16.98 -16.00
N ALA A 3 -1.73 -16.84 -15.90
CA ALA A 3 -2.36 -16.55 -14.64
C ALA A 3 -2.09 -17.69 -13.65
N PRO A 4 -1.66 -17.40 -12.41
CA PRO A 4 -1.40 -18.42 -11.41
C PRO A 4 -2.69 -19.15 -11.01
N ASP A 5 -3.82 -18.44 -11.06
CA ASP A 5 -5.14 -18.97 -10.74
C ASP A 5 -6.06 -19.04 -11.97
N ARG A 6 -7.11 -19.85 -11.86
CA ARG A 6 -8.14 -19.98 -12.89
C ARG A 6 -8.92 -18.67 -13.00
N LEU A 7 -8.64 -17.89 -14.05
CA LEU A 7 -9.40 -16.68 -14.35
C LEU A 7 -10.85 -17.04 -14.70
N PRO A 8 -11.86 -16.38 -14.11
CA PRO A 8 -13.25 -16.53 -14.51
C PRO A 8 -13.45 -15.78 -15.82
N ASN A 9 -13.24 -16.47 -16.95
CA ASN A 9 -13.58 -15.96 -18.27
C ASN A 9 -14.51 -16.90 -19.04
N TYR A 10 -15.40 -16.29 -19.80
CA TYR A 10 -16.42 -16.97 -20.60
C TYR A 10 -16.01 -16.87 -22.06
N THR A 11 -15.10 -17.75 -22.47
CA THR A 11 -14.67 -17.83 -23.86
C THR A 11 -15.73 -18.56 -24.67
N ALA A 12 -16.06 -18.02 -25.85
CA ALA A 12 -17.01 -18.65 -26.75
C ALA A 12 -16.44 -20.00 -27.23
N GLY A 13 -17.23 -21.07 -27.11
CA GLY A 13 -16.88 -22.35 -27.68
C GLY A 13 -17.10 -22.39 -29.19
N ALA A 14 -16.46 -23.36 -29.86
CA ALA A 14 -16.63 -23.59 -31.30
C ALA A 14 -18.05 -24.06 -31.69
N ARG A 15 -18.88 -24.45 -30.71
CA ARG A 15 -20.28 -24.83 -30.89
C ARG A 15 -21.17 -24.01 -29.96
N TRP A 16 -22.38 -23.72 -30.43
CA TRP A 16 -23.38 -23.05 -29.61
C TRP A 16 -23.63 -23.83 -28.30
N GLY A 17 -23.64 -23.12 -27.18
CA GLY A 17 -23.84 -23.70 -25.85
C GLY A 17 -22.60 -24.36 -25.22
N THR A 18 -21.42 -24.30 -25.83
CA THR A 18 -20.18 -24.79 -25.21
C THR A 18 -19.26 -23.63 -24.80
N GLN A 19 -18.49 -23.83 -23.72
CA GLN A 19 -17.44 -22.91 -23.30
C GLN A 19 -16.12 -23.32 -23.98
N GLY A 20 -15.37 -22.34 -24.46
CA GLY A 20 -14.04 -22.55 -25.04
C GLY A 20 -12.97 -22.73 -23.96
N ASP A 21 -11.73 -22.92 -24.41
CA ASP A 21 -10.59 -22.93 -23.48
C ASP A 21 -10.44 -21.57 -22.79
N PRO A 22 -10.13 -21.54 -21.48
CA PRO A 22 -9.97 -20.29 -20.76
C PRO A 22 -8.72 -19.54 -21.25
N ILE A 23 -8.84 -18.23 -21.44
CA ILE A 23 -7.67 -17.37 -21.68
C ILE A 23 -6.90 -17.27 -20.36
N ARG A 24 -5.69 -17.81 -20.31
CA ARG A 24 -4.84 -17.78 -19.11
C ARG A 24 -3.65 -16.84 -19.25
N ARG A 25 -3.33 -16.43 -20.49
CA ARG A 25 -2.25 -15.49 -20.75
C ARG A 25 -2.60 -14.09 -20.27
N MET A 26 -1.90 -13.63 -19.23
CA MET A 26 -1.93 -12.25 -18.76
C MET A 26 -0.93 -11.39 -19.52
N GLN A 27 -1.35 -10.15 -19.82
CA GLN A 27 -0.46 -9.09 -20.26
C GLN A 27 0.59 -8.85 -19.18
N LYS A 28 1.87 -8.77 -19.58
CA LYS A 28 2.92 -8.38 -18.64
C LYS A 28 2.77 -6.89 -18.34
N PRO A 29 3.04 -6.44 -17.10
CA PRO A 29 3.16 -5.02 -16.83
C PRO A 29 4.28 -4.43 -17.69
N LEU A 30 4.15 -3.16 -18.04
CA LEU A 30 5.25 -2.41 -18.66
C LEU A 30 6.39 -2.25 -17.64
N THR A 31 7.64 -2.14 -18.12
CA THR A 31 8.72 -1.66 -17.24
C THR A 31 8.44 -0.20 -16.85
N PRO A 32 9.03 0.30 -15.75
CA PRO A 32 8.88 1.71 -15.37
C PRO A 32 9.22 2.67 -16.52
N GLU A 33 10.32 2.42 -17.24
CA GLU A 33 10.78 3.26 -18.36
C GLU A 33 9.83 3.21 -19.56
N ALA A 34 9.19 2.07 -19.80
CA ALA A 34 8.17 1.96 -20.84
C ALA A 34 6.87 2.64 -20.41
N SER A 35 6.46 2.50 -19.15
CA SER A 35 5.27 3.13 -18.58
C SER A 35 5.35 4.65 -18.60
N GLN A 36 6.51 5.22 -18.24
CA GLN A 36 6.75 6.67 -18.25
C GLN A 36 6.46 7.34 -19.60
N LYS A 37 6.71 6.65 -20.72
CA LYS A 37 6.44 7.16 -22.08
C LYS A 37 4.94 7.39 -22.36
N HIS A 38 4.07 6.87 -21.51
CA HIS A 38 2.62 7.01 -21.62
C HIS A 38 2.03 8.03 -20.64
N LEU A 39 2.86 8.67 -19.81
CA LEU A 39 2.41 9.72 -18.90
C LEU A 39 2.11 11.01 -19.68
N VAL A 40 1.03 11.67 -19.29
CA VAL A 40 0.66 12.99 -19.79
C VAL A 40 0.69 13.94 -18.60
N THR A 41 1.49 15.00 -18.72
CA THR A 41 1.65 16.02 -17.68
C THR A 41 1.25 17.39 -18.20
N PHE A 42 1.02 18.34 -17.29
CA PHE A 42 0.81 19.73 -17.66
C PHE A 42 2.15 20.40 -18.00
N PRO A 43 2.19 21.44 -18.86
CA PRO A 43 3.45 22.08 -19.28
C PRO A 43 4.34 22.63 -18.15
N ALA A 44 3.78 22.86 -16.95
CA ALA A 44 4.51 23.38 -15.80
C ALA A 44 5.02 22.29 -14.84
N PHE A 45 4.87 21.01 -15.18
CA PHE A 45 5.19 19.89 -14.31
C PHE A 45 6.05 18.86 -15.05
N ASP A 46 7.15 18.48 -14.41
CA ASP A 46 7.96 17.33 -14.79
C ASP A 46 7.56 16.11 -13.95
N ILE A 47 7.79 14.90 -14.47
CA ILE A 47 7.52 13.65 -13.76
C ILE A 47 8.77 12.76 -13.83
N ASP A 48 9.30 12.41 -12.66
CA ASP A 48 10.44 11.51 -12.50
C ASP A 48 10.05 10.26 -11.72
N LEU A 49 10.75 9.15 -11.97
CA LEU A 49 10.55 7.91 -11.23
C LEU A 49 11.34 7.97 -9.92
N PHE A 50 10.63 7.99 -8.80
CA PHE A 50 11.25 7.91 -7.47
C PHE A 50 11.50 6.47 -7.02
N ALA A 51 10.49 5.58 -7.14
CA ALA A 51 10.56 4.19 -6.70
C ALA A 51 9.67 3.29 -7.56
N SER A 52 10.06 2.03 -7.74
CA SER A 52 9.29 0.98 -8.43
C SER A 52 9.47 -0.38 -7.76
N GLU A 53 8.82 -1.42 -8.26
CA GLU A 53 9.13 -2.79 -7.89
C GLU A 53 10.62 -3.11 -8.17
N PRO A 54 11.28 -3.92 -7.31
CA PRO A 54 10.76 -4.61 -6.13
C PRO A 54 10.75 -3.77 -4.84
N ASP A 55 11.20 -2.51 -4.88
CA ASP A 55 11.32 -1.66 -3.70
C ASP A 55 9.97 -1.22 -3.14
N ILE A 56 8.93 -1.12 -3.96
CA ILE A 56 7.55 -0.89 -3.52
C ILE A 56 6.62 -1.90 -4.20
N ILE A 57 5.54 -2.32 -3.52
CA ILE A 57 4.57 -3.27 -4.08
C ILE A 57 3.15 -2.89 -3.66
N LYS A 58 2.30 -2.38 -4.56
CA LYS A 58 0.90 -1.99 -4.23
C LYS A 58 0.81 -1.00 -3.05
N PRO A 59 1.36 0.22 -3.18
CA PRO A 59 1.11 1.29 -2.21
C PRO A 59 -0.38 1.66 -2.19
N LEU A 60 -0.99 1.70 -1.00
CA LEU A 60 -2.38 2.11 -0.79
C LEU A 60 -2.51 3.55 -0.27
N TRP A 61 -1.54 3.99 0.51
CA TRP A 61 -1.52 5.33 1.11
C TRP A 61 -0.10 5.87 1.18
N LEU A 62 0.03 7.19 1.10
CA LEU A 62 1.30 7.88 1.23
C LEU A 62 1.18 9.18 2.02
N ALA A 63 2.26 9.55 2.71
CA ALA A 63 2.43 10.85 3.36
C ALA A 63 3.92 11.15 3.56
N PHE A 64 4.26 12.43 3.72
CA PHE A 64 5.63 12.84 4.06
C PHE A 64 5.74 13.15 5.54
N ASP A 65 6.81 12.69 6.19
CA ASP A 65 7.09 13.07 7.57
C ASP A 65 7.74 14.45 7.66
N HIS A 66 7.94 14.94 8.90
CA HIS A 66 8.57 16.22 9.18
C HIS A 66 10.04 16.33 8.74
N ARG A 67 10.69 15.20 8.39
CA ARG A 67 12.04 15.15 7.82
C ARG A 67 12.01 15.16 6.28
N GLY A 68 10.83 15.19 5.66
CA GLY A 68 10.67 15.14 4.22
C GLY A 68 10.78 13.74 3.61
N ARG A 69 10.76 12.68 4.42
CA ARG A 69 10.81 11.30 3.92
C ARG A 69 9.42 10.85 3.48
N LEU A 70 9.35 10.07 2.40
CA LEU A 70 8.09 9.49 1.93
C LEU A 70 7.76 8.24 2.75
N TRP A 71 6.56 8.17 3.29
CA TRP A 71 6.03 6.98 3.95
C TRP A 71 4.96 6.37 3.08
N ILE A 72 4.93 5.04 2.99
CA ILE A 72 3.88 4.30 2.27
C ILE A 72 3.26 3.21 3.15
N ALA A 73 1.96 3.02 3.00
CA ALA A 73 1.27 1.81 3.41
C ALA A 73 1.24 0.85 2.22
N GLU A 74 1.85 -0.31 2.38
CA GLU A 74 2.02 -1.30 1.33
C GLU A 74 1.16 -2.53 1.61
N SER A 75 0.34 -2.97 0.65
CA SER A 75 -0.53 -4.13 0.85
C SER A 75 -0.33 -5.24 -0.18
N VAL A 76 0.20 -6.37 0.29
CA VAL A 76 0.27 -7.64 -0.44
C VAL A 76 -0.99 -8.48 -0.19
N ASP A 77 -1.59 -8.37 1.00
CA ASP A 77 -2.74 -9.15 1.44
C ASP A 77 -4.04 -8.78 0.71
N TYR A 78 -4.18 -7.54 0.23
CA TYR A 78 -5.36 -7.09 -0.52
C TYR A 78 -5.42 -7.68 -1.96
N PRO A 79 -6.63 -8.06 -2.47
CA PRO A 79 -7.95 -8.03 -1.81
C PRO A 79 -8.38 -9.34 -1.14
N ASN A 80 -7.74 -10.46 -1.48
CA ASN A 80 -8.29 -11.81 -1.23
C ASN A 80 -7.48 -12.65 -0.23
N GLN A 81 -6.47 -12.08 0.42
CA GLN A 81 -5.56 -12.80 1.32
C GLN A 81 -5.55 -12.17 2.71
N LEU A 82 -6.74 -11.85 3.24
CA LEU A 82 -6.89 -11.39 4.62
C LEU A 82 -6.20 -12.39 5.57
N GLN A 83 -5.24 -11.90 6.35
CA GLN A 83 -4.51 -12.73 7.30
C GLN A 83 -5.15 -12.66 8.69
N PRO A 84 -4.96 -13.68 9.53
CA PRO A 84 -5.30 -13.60 10.95
C PRO A 84 -4.61 -12.41 11.64
N ALA A 85 -5.19 -11.95 12.75
CA ALA A 85 -4.61 -10.85 13.53
C ALA A 85 -3.15 -11.15 13.92
N GLY A 86 -2.26 -10.20 13.68
CA GLY A 86 -0.82 -10.31 13.96
C GLY A 86 -0.01 -11.16 12.97
N GLN A 87 -0.65 -11.70 11.93
CA GLN A 87 -0.01 -12.52 10.89
C GLN A 87 -0.04 -11.86 9.49
N GLY A 88 -0.46 -10.60 9.42
CA GLY A 88 -0.47 -9.85 8.17
C GLY A 88 0.93 -9.71 7.58
N ARG A 89 1.01 -9.63 6.25
CA ARG A 89 2.29 -9.48 5.52
C ARG A 89 2.52 -8.05 5.04
N ASP A 90 1.56 -7.19 5.32
CA ASP A 90 1.58 -5.80 4.92
C ASP A 90 2.43 -4.97 5.87
N ARG A 91 2.85 -3.81 5.36
CA ARG A 91 3.91 -3.03 5.98
C ARG A 91 3.71 -1.54 5.77
N LEU A 92 4.18 -0.79 6.76
CA LEU A 92 4.45 0.63 6.65
C LEU A 92 5.93 0.80 6.36
N LYS A 93 6.27 1.49 5.27
CA LYS A 93 7.65 1.71 4.85
C LYS A 93 7.99 3.19 4.83
N ILE A 94 9.26 3.48 5.11
CA ILE A 94 9.90 4.79 4.93
C ILE A 94 10.82 4.67 3.72
N LEU A 95 10.69 5.61 2.81
CA LEU A 95 11.45 5.75 1.57
C LEU A 95 12.20 7.08 1.64
N GLU A 96 13.52 7.03 1.51
CA GLU A 96 14.41 8.16 1.72
C GLU A 96 15.35 8.33 0.52
N ASP A 97 15.40 9.57 0.01
CA ASP A 97 16.48 10.08 -0.83
C ASP A 97 17.49 10.76 0.10
N THR A 98 18.71 10.23 0.14
CA THR A 98 19.77 10.71 1.02
C THR A 98 20.71 11.69 0.34
N ASN A 99 20.63 11.81 -0.97
CA ASN A 99 21.58 12.58 -1.78
C ASN A 99 20.92 13.76 -2.54
N GLY A 100 19.59 13.82 -2.58
CA GLY A 100 18.79 14.90 -3.16
C GLY A 100 18.65 14.83 -4.68
N ASP A 101 18.90 13.68 -5.30
CA ASP A 101 18.78 13.47 -6.76
C ASP A 101 17.37 13.07 -7.21
N GLY A 102 16.43 12.93 -6.28
CA GLY A 102 15.06 12.54 -6.57
C GLY A 102 14.89 11.05 -6.84
N GLN A 103 15.84 10.20 -6.44
CA GLN A 103 15.76 8.75 -6.52
C GLN A 103 15.74 8.11 -5.12
N LEU A 104 15.18 6.90 -5.03
CA LEU A 104 15.18 6.13 -3.80
C LEU A 104 16.59 5.60 -3.49
N ASP A 105 17.16 6.02 -2.36
CA ASP A 105 18.42 5.48 -1.83
C ASP A 105 18.18 4.39 -0.78
N ARG A 106 17.16 4.58 0.07
CA ARG A 106 16.92 3.71 1.23
C ARG A 106 15.44 3.42 1.45
N SER A 107 15.13 2.15 1.65
CA SER A 107 13.80 1.66 2.01
C SER A 107 13.85 0.94 3.36
N ILE A 108 13.11 1.44 4.35
CA ILE A 108 13.04 0.91 5.72
C ILE A 108 11.62 0.40 5.97
N VAL A 109 11.49 -0.77 6.60
CA VAL A 109 10.20 -1.24 7.15
C VAL A 109 10.06 -0.69 8.56
N PHE A 110 9.22 0.33 8.73
CA PHE A 110 8.93 0.93 10.04
C PHE A 110 8.05 -0.01 10.88
N ALA A 111 7.00 -0.56 10.26
CA ALA A 111 6.12 -1.51 10.92
C ALA A 111 5.70 -2.63 9.96
N ASP A 112 5.74 -3.86 10.46
CA ASP A 112 5.27 -5.07 9.79
C ASP A 112 4.01 -5.62 10.48
N LYS A 113 3.57 -6.83 10.09
CA LYS A 113 2.43 -7.53 10.69
C LYS A 113 1.12 -6.76 10.61
N LEU A 114 1.03 -5.85 9.64
CA LEU A 114 -0.21 -5.17 9.28
C LEU A 114 -0.94 -6.04 8.25
N SER A 115 -2.25 -5.88 8.14
CA SER A 115 -3.00 -6.48 7.03
C SER A 115 -4.05 -5.49 6.53
N ILE A 116 -3.95 -5.17 5.25
CA ILE A 116 -4.72 -4.17 4.52
C ILE A 116 -4.64 -2.80 5.23
N PRO A 117 -3.45 -2.19 5.34
CA PRO A 117 -3.29 -0.86 5.91
C PRO A 117 -3.80 0.19 4.91
N THR A 118 -4.97 0.75 5.18
CA THR A 118 -5.67 1.61 4.23
C THR A 118 -5.25 3.06 4.29
N SER A 119 -4.85 3.55 5.47
CA SER A 119 -4.33 4.89 5.65
C SER A 119 -3.60 5.03 6.98
N PHE A 120 -2.78 6.07 7.07
CA PHE A 120 -2.11 6.44 8.31
C PHE A 120 -1.93 7.96 8.42
N VAL A 121 -1.70 8.42 9.64
CA VAL A 121 -1.43 9.83 9.97
C VAL A 121 -0.38 9.94 11.07
N PHE A 122 0.48 10.94 11.00
CA PHE A 122 1.48 11.22 12.03
C PHE A 122 0.82 11.84 13.28
N TYR A 123 1.15 11.32 14.46
CA TYR A 123 0.64 11.82 15.73
C TYR A 123 1.52 11.41 16.92
N GLY A 124 1.74 12.33 17.88
CA GLY A 124 2.40 12.00 19.16
C GLY A 124 3.87 11.54 19.04
N GLY A 125 4.55 11.89 17.96
CA GLY A 125 5.89 11.37 17.63
C GLY A 125 5.87 9.92 17.12
N GLY A 126 4.72 9.43 16.68
CA GLY A 126 4.54 8.14 16.02
C GLY A 126 3.55 8.25 14.86
N VAL A 127 2.94 7.13 14.50
CA VAL A 127 1.97 7.01 13.40
C VAL A 127 0.75 6.26 13.88
N ILE A 128 -0.42 6.81 13.61
CA ILE A 128 -1.69 6.11 13.74
C ILE A 128 -1.99 5.46 12.40
N VAL A 129 -2.19 4.14 12.38
CA VAL A 129 -2.51 3.36 11.18
C VAL A 129 -3.83 2.62 11.36
N VAL A 130 -4.65 2.63 10.32
CA VAL A 130 -5.85 1.79 10.24
C VAL A 130 -5.52 0.54 9.42
N HIS A 131 -5.79 -0.63 9.99
CA HIS A 131 -5.59 -1.93 9.33
C HIS A 131 -6.45 -3.01 10.03
N SER A 132 -6.83 -4.07 9.32
CA SER A 132 -7.43 -5.30 9.89
C SER A 132 -8.38 -5.14 11.09
N GLY A 133 -9.42 -4.29 10.95
CA GLY A 133 -10.45 -4.15 11.98
C GLY A 133 -10.09 -3.25 13.16
N ARG A 134 -8.95 -2.55 13.11
CA ARG A 134 -8.43 -1.72 14.20
C ARG A 134 -7.66 -0.49 13.74
N MET A 135 -7.48 0.43 14.66
CA MET A 135 -6.59 1.56 14.58
C MET A 135 -5.51 1.39 15.65
N GLU A 136 -4.25 1.41 15.24
CA GLU A 136 -3.10 1.29 16.14
C GLU A 136 -2.22 2.53 16.07
N TRP A 137 -1.74 2.97 17.23
CA TRP A 137 -0.64 3.92 17.34
C TRP A 137 0.67 3.16 17.44
N LEU A 138 1.58 3.46 16.53
CA LEU A 138 2.89 2.84 16.38
C LEU A 138 3.96 3.89 16.60
N LYS A 139 4.98 3.58 17.39
CA LYS A 139 6.05 4.53 17.70
C LYS A 139 7.39 3.84 17.79
N ASP A 140 8.41 4.55 17.34
CA ASP A 140 9.83 4.25 17.58
C ASP A 140 10.30 5.09 18.78
N THR A 141 10.80 4.43 19.81
CA THR A 141 11.32 5.10 21.03
C THR A 141 12.83 5.16 21.12
N ASN A 142 13.55 4.50 20.19
CA ASN A 142 15.00 4.36 20.25
C ASN A 142 15.73 5.00 19.05
N GLY A 143 15.00 5.44 18.01
CA GLY A 143 15.51 6.19 16.88
C GLY A 143 16.10 5.33 15.75
N ASP A 144 15.78 4.04 15.69
CA ASP A 144 16.23 3.13 14.64
C ASP A 144 15.29 3.08 13.41
N ASP A 145 14.27 3.95 13.38
CA ASP A 145 13.22 4.02 12.37
C ASP A 145 12.39 2.72 12.30
N ARG A 146 12.21 2.02 13.42
CA ARG A 146 11.32 0.86 13.58
C ARG A 146 10.40 1.02 14.79
N ALA A 147 9.13 0.71 14.60
CA ALA A 147 8.16 0.77 15.68
C ALA A 147 8.44 -0.33 16.72
N ASP A 148 8.78 0.08 17.95
CA ASP A 148 8.94 -0.77 19.12
C ASP A 148 7.73 -0.69 20.07
N VAL A 149 6.87 0.31 19.90
CA VAL A 149 5.60 0.46 20.61
C VAL A 149 4.43 0.24 19.65
N ARG A 150 3.43 -0.53 20.10
CA ARG A 150 2.14 -0.71 19.43
C ARG A 150 1.01 -0.64 20.43
N GLU A 151 0.07 0.28 20.22
CA GLU A 151 -1.11 0.46 21.08
C GLU A 151 -2.37 0.47 20.22
N THR A 152 -3.36 -0.36 20.55
CA THR A 152 -4.66 -0.31 19.88
C THR A 152 -5.49 0.85 20.45
N LEU A 153 -5.82 1.83 19.61
CA LEU A 153 -6.64 2.98 19.98
C LEU A 153 -8.14 2.67 19.87
N ILE A 154 -8.54 2.07 18.74
CA ILE A 154 -9.94 1.74 18.44
C ILE A 154 -9.95 0.39 17.76
N SER A 155 -10.92 -0.46 18.10
CA SER A 155 -11.17 -1.73 17.42
C SER A 155 -12.67 -2.04 17.42
N GLY A 156 -13.08 -2.99 16.58
CA GLY A 156 -14.45 -3.53 16.63
C GLY A 156 -15.20 -3.52 15.31
N TRP A 157 -14.62 -3.00 14.22
CA TRP A 157 -15.20 -3.17 12.89
C TRP A 157 -14.76 -4.49 12.26
N GLY A 158 -15.65 -5.05 11.45
CA GLY A 158 -15.43 -6.30 10.73
C GLY A 158 -14.46 -6.14 9.56
N THR A 159 -13.91 -7.27 9.13
CA THR A 159 -13.03 -7.40 7.95
C THR A 159 -13.59 -8.37 6.91
N GLN A 160 -14.89 -8.72 7.01
CA GLN A 160 -15.51 -9.67 6.09
C GLN A 160 -15.60 -9.12 4.66
N ASP A 161 -15.74 -7.80 4.52
CA ASP A 161 -15.57 -7.09 3.26
C ASP A 161 -14.24 -6.32 3.30
N THR A 162 -13.23 -6.83 2.59
CA THR A 162 -11.92 -6.21 2.49
C THR A 162 -11.91 -4.93 1.65
N HIS A 163 -13.01 -4.61 0.96
CA HIS A 163 -13.17 -3.40 0.15
C HIS A 163 -13.77 -2.24 0.96
N ALA A 164 -14.56 -2.53 2.00
CA ALA A 164 -15.27 -1.55 2.80
C ALA A 164 -14.67 -1.44 4.21
N THR A 165 -13.57 -0.70 4.33
CA THR A 165 -12.87 -0.47 5.60
C THR A 165 -12.66 1.02 5.86
N VAL A 166 -12.42 1.39 7.13
CA VAL A 166 -12.04 2.76 7.53
C VAL A 166 -10.79 3.18 6.74
N SER A 167 -10.73 4.43 6.25
CA SER A 167 -9.65 4.88 5.37
C SER A 167 -9.52 6.41 5.37
N ASN A 168 -8.53 6.95 4.65
CA ASN A 168 -8.31 8.38 4.46
C ASN A 168 -8.16 9.17 5.78
N LEU A 169 -7.37 8.65 6.73
CA LEU A 169 -7.05 9.36 7.96
C LEU A 169 -6.41 10.74 7.68
N ARG A 170 -6.92 11.78 8.35
CA ARG A 170 -6.41 13.15 8.28
C ARG A 170 -6.29 13.76 9.67
N TYR A 171 -5.18 14.45 9.90
CA TYR A 171 -5.02 15.31 11.07
C TYR A 171 -5.64 16.67 10.75
N GLY A 172 -6.73 17.02 11.42
CA GLY A 172 -7.42 18.28 11.26
C GLY A 172 -6.72 19.43 11.97
N PHE A 173 -6.95 20.65 11.50
CA PHE A 173 -6.44 21.87 12.15
C PHE A 173 -7.06 22.14 13.53
N ASP A 174 -8.11 21.41 13.88
CA ASP A 174 -8.79 21.39 15.18
C ASP A 174 -8.15 20.41 16.18
N ASN A 175 -7.05 19.75 15.80
CA ASN A 175 -6.39 18.67 16.55
C ASN A 175 -7.21 17.38 16.66
N TRP A 176 -8.22 17.20 15.79
CA TRP A 176 -8.95 15.95 15.66
C TRP A 176 -8.38 15.10 14.52
N ILE A 177 -8.60 13.79 14.61
CA ILE A 177 -8.29 12.85 13.54
C ILE A 177 -9.61 12.43 12.88
N TRP A 178 -9.67 12.55 11.56
CA TRP A 178 -10.84 12.29 10.73
C TRP A 178 -10.58 11.12 9.79
N GLY A 179 -11.55 10.23 9.55
CA GLY A 179 -11.49 9.11 8.59
C GLY A 179 -12.61 8.10 8.75
#